data_AF-A0A6C9EF03-F1
#
_entry.id   AF-A0A6C9EF03-F1
#
_cell.length_a   1.000
_cell.length_b   1.000
_cell.length_c   1.000
_cell.angle_alpha   90.00
_cell.angle_beta   90.00
_cell.angle_gamma   90.00
#
_symmetry.space_group_name_H-M   'P 1'
#
loop_
_entity.id
_entity.type
_entity.pdbx_description
1 polymer ?
#
loop_
_entity_poly.entity_id
_entity_poly.type
_entity_poly.pdbx_seq_one_letter_code
_entity_poly.pdbx_strand_id
1 'polypeptide(L)'
;FLLGEEFIDGEPCALVLGDNIFYGNGLGRTLRKAAAAEHGATVFGYYVDDPERYGVVEFDENKKAISIVEKPEHPASNYAVTGLYFYDERVVEFAKRIKPSARGELEITDLNRMYLEDGSLNVRTLGRGYAWLDTGTMDSLYEAGEFVRTVQRAQGLPIAIVEEIAYENGWISKEELLESAERYGKSPYGKHLKDVAEGKVVIVPND
;
A
#
# COMPACT_ATOMS: atom_id res chain seq x y z
N PHE A 1 15.14 4.42 1.98
CA PHE A 1 15.47 5.10 3.26
C PHE A 1 16.79 5.86 3.19
N LEU A 2 17.91 5.26 2.77
CA LEU A 2 19.19 5.98 2.64
C LEU A 2 19.09 7.22 1.73
N LEU A 3 18.47 7.08 0.56
CA LEU A 3 18.27 8.19 -0.38
C LEU A 3 17.32 9.28 0.14
N GLY A 4 16.41 8.92 1.05
CA GLY A 4 15.38 9.81 1.58
C GLY A 4 15.67 10.28 3.00
N GLU A 5 16.88 10.07 3.52
CA GLU A 5 17.24 10.34 4.92
C GLU A 5 16.94 11.79 5.32
N GLU A 6 17.40 12.76 4.51
CA GLU A 6 17.14 14.19 4.75
C GLU A 6 15.66 14.55 4.66
N PHE A 7 14.88 13.85 3.82
CA PHE A 7 13.43 14.08 3.71
C PHE A 7 12.66 13.49 4.90
N ILE A 8 13.12 12.35 5.43
CA ILE A 8 12.50 11.69 6.57
C ILE A 8 12.78 12.46 7.86
N ASP A 9 13.96 13.09 8.00
CA ASP A 9 14.34 13.97 9.12
C ASP A 9 14.09 13.37 10.52
N GLY A 10 14.28 12.05 10.65
CA GLY A 10 14.05 11.33 11.91
C GLY A 10 12.57 11.17 12.31
N GLU A 11 11.63 11.44 11.40
CA GLU A 11 10.21 11.16 11.60
C GLU A 11 9.84 9.72 11.18
N PRO A 12 8.73 9.16 11.70
CA PRO A 12 8.15 7.93 11.15
C PRO A 12 7.75 8.13 9.69
N CYS A 13 7.82 7.07 8.88
CA CYS A 13 7.48 7.18 7.46
C CYS A 13 6.79 5.92 6.91
N ALA A 14 6.09 6.11 5.79
CA ALA A 14 5.53 5.02 5.02
C ALA A 14 6.25 4.91 3.67
N LEU A 15 6.45 3.68 3.20
CA LEU A 15 6.96 3.36 1.87
C LEU A 15 5.88 2.60 1.11
N VAL A 16 5.60 3.02 -0.10
CA VAL A 16 4.76 2.30 -1.05
C VAL A 16 5.52 2.11 -2.36
N LEU A 17 5.48 0.92 -2.93
CA LEU A 17 6.05 0.64 -4.25
C LEU A 17 5.11 1.20 -5.33
N GLY A 18 5.66 1.92 -6.30
CA GLY A 18 4.87 2.69 -7.28
C GLY A 18 4.08 1.85 -8.29
N ASP A 19 4.34 0.56 -8.36
CA ASP A 19 3.70 -0.44 -9.23
C ASP A 19 2.66 -1.31 -8.50
N ASN A 20 2.40 -1.03 -7.21
CA ASN A 20 1.47 -1.78 -6.38
C ASN A 20 0.09 -1.09 -6.32
N ILE A 21 -0.96 -1.83 -6.67
CA ILE A 21 -2.35 -1.38 -6.62
C ILE A 21 -3.06 -2.07 -5.46
N PHE A 22 -3.69 -1.27 -4.61
CA PHE A 22 -4.50 -1.74 -3.48
C PHE A 22 -5.94 -1.27 -3.63
N TYR A 23 -6.89 -2.19 -3.45
CA TYR A 23 -8.31 -1.88 -3.49
C TYR A 23 -9.06 -2.73 -2.47
N GLY A 24 -10.05 -2.16 -1.78
CA GLY A 24 -10.90 -2.92 -0.88
C GLY A 24 -11.60 -2.05 0.15
N ASN A 25 -12.77 -2.49 0.59
CA ASN A 25 -13.54 -1.76 1.59
C ASN A 25 -12.78 -1.72 2.93
N GLY A 26 -12.73 -0.54 3.54
CA GLY A 26 -12.04 -0.33 4.82
C GLY A 26 -10.51 -0.18 4.71
N LEU A 27 -9.94 -0.11 3.50
CA LEU A 27 -8.49 0.10 3.31
C LEU A 27 -8.00 1.34 4.06
N GLY A 28 -8.65 2.49 3.88
CA GLY A 28 -8.26 3.73 4.58
C GLY A 28 -8.24 3.61 6.10
N ARG A 29 -9.19 2.86 6.70
CA ARG A 29 -9.19 2.58 8.15
C ARG A 29 -8.02 1.68 8.55
N THR A 30 -7.73 0.67 7.74
CA THR A 30 -6.58 -0.23 7.94
C THR A 30 -5.27 0.54 7.90
N LEU A 31 -5.11 1.46 6.94
CA LEU A 31 -3.92 2.31 6.80
C LEU A 31 -3.78 3.32 7.94
N ARG A 32 -4.85 4.03 8.32
CA ARG A 32 -4.81 4.96 9.46
C ARG A 32 -4.38 4.28 10.77
N LYS A 33 -4.82 3.04 10.99
CA LYS A 33 -4.38 2.25 12.15
C LYS A 33 -2.89 1.88 12.11
N ALA A 34 -2.34 1.62 10.93
CA ALA A 34 -0.91 1.36 10.78
C ALA A 34 -0.08 2.64 10.97
N ALA A 35 -0.56 3.76 10.41
CA ALA A 35 0.06 5.08 10.57
C ALA A 35 0.03 5.62 12.00
N ALA A 36 -0.95 5.20 12.82
CA ALA A 36 -1.06 5.59 14.21
C ALA A 36 -0.19 4.76 15.17
N ALA A 37 0.55 3.76 14.67
CA ALA A 37 1.46 2.98 15.51
C ALA A 37 2.69 3.85 15.85
N GLU A 38 2.89 4.13 17.14
CA GLU A 38 3.99 4.98 17.61
C GLU A 38 5.35 4.28 17.59
N HIS A 39 5.36 2.94 17.54
CA HIS A 39 6.58 2.15 17.63
C HIS A 39 6.51 0.90 16.76
N GLY A 40 7.64 0.59 16.12
CA GLY A 40 7.85 -0.59 15.31
C GLY A 40 7.60 -0.38 13.83
N ALA A 41 7.39 -1.50 13.14
CA ALA A 41 7.04 -1.53 11.74
C ALA A 41 5.66 -2.19 11.57
N THR A 42 4.91 -1.78 10.56
CA THR A 42 3.71 -2.49 10.10
C THR A 42 3.85 -2.83 8.63
N VAL A 43 3.68 -4.12 8.32
CA VAL A 43 3.63 -4.64 6.95
C VAL A 43 2.34 -5.39 6.71
N PHE A 44 1.97 -5.52 5.44
CA PHE A 44 0.73 -6.18 5.06
C PHE A 44 1.01 -7.52 4.37
N GLY A 45 0.45 -8.58 4.93
CA GLY A 45 0.49 -9.92 4.33
C GLY A 45 -0.72 -10.14 3.44
N TYR A 46 -0.53 -10.68 2.25
CA TYR A 46 -1.60 -11.03 1.32
C TYR A 46 -1.38 -12.46 0.82
N TYR A 47 -2.46 -13.24 0.73
CA TYR A 47 -2.40 -14.60 0.22
C TYR A 47 -2.18 -14.58 -1.30
N VAL A 48 -1.14 -15.26 -1.78
CA VAL A 48 -0.84 -15.44 -3.20
C VAL A 48 -0.61 -16.91 -3.53
N ASP A 49 -0.80 -17.27 -4.80
CA ASP A 49 -0.55 -18.64 -5.27
C ASP A 49 0.93 -18.90 -5.61
N ASP A 50 1.72 -17.85 -5.85
CA ASP A 50 3.14 -17.86 -6.23
C ASP A 50 4.05 -17.10 -5.24
N PRO A 51 4.09 -17.49 -3.95
CA PRO A 51 4.79 -16.77 -2.88
C PRO A 51 6.30 -16.66 -3.07
N GLU A 52 6.94 -17.54 -3.83
CA GLU A 52 8.38 -17.55 -4.12
C GLU A 52 8.89 -16.29 -4.82
N ARG A 53 7.98 -15.47 -5.37
CA ARG A 53 8.30 -14.20 -6.03
C ARG A 53 8.46 -13.03 -5.06
N TYR A 54 8.09 -13.19 -3.80
CA TYR A 54 7.98 -12.10 -2.83
C TYR A 54 8.72 -12.40 -1.52
N GLY A 55 8.75 -11.43 -0.62
CA GLY A 55 9.05 -11.67 0.79
C GLY A 55 7.92 -12.45 1.44
N VAL A 56 8.19 -13.65 1.95
CA VAL A 56 7.19 -14.55 2.54
C VAL A 56 7.25 -14.49 4.05
N VAL A 57 6.10 -14.32 4.70
CA VAL A 57 5.98 -14.35 6.16
C VAL A 57 5.45 -15.71 6.62
N GLU A 58 6.08 -16.28 7.63
CA GLU A 58 5.60 -17.47 8.34
C GLU A 58 4.90 -17.07 9.64
N PHE A 59 3.85 -17.81 10.00
CA PHE A 59 3.08 -17.59 11.22
C PHE A 59 3.12 -18.83 12.12
N ASP A 60 3.14 -18.61 13.44
CA ASP A 60 2.93 -19.66 14.42
C ASP A 60 1.45 -20.05 14.58
N GLU A 61 1.16 -21.00 15.46
CA GLU A 61 -0.19 -21.47 15.79
C GLU A 61 -1.12 -20.37 16.31
N ASN A 62 -0.56 -19.29 16.89
CA ASN A 62 -1.28 -18.13 17.39
C ASN A 62 -1.41 -17.01 16.35
N LYS A 63 -0.98 -17.26 15.10
CA LYS A 63 -0.97 -16.29 13.99
C LYS A 63 -0.02 -15.12 14.21
N LYS A 64 1.01 -15.29 15.05
CA LYS A 64 2.11 -14.33 15.19
C LYS A 64 3.16 -14.62 14.13
N ALA A 65 3.68 -13.58 13.48
CA ALA A 65 4.77 -13.72 12.54
C ALA A 65 6.04 -14.21 13.26
N ILE A 66 6.71 -15.22 12.69
CA ILE A 66 7.91 -15.84 13.29
C ILE A 66 9.12 -15.84 12.35
N SER A 67 8.91 -15.78 11.04
CA SER A 67 10.00 -15.65 10.08
C SER A 67 9.58 -14.82 8.86
N ILE A 68 10.56 -14.17 8.23
CA ILE A 68 10.39 -13.48 6.95
C ILE A 68 11.60 -13.75 6.05
N VAL A 69 11.34 -14.24 4.84
CA VAL A 69 12.38 -14.67 3.88
C VAL A 69 12.09 -14.06 2.51
N GLU A 70 13.11 -13.46 1.90
CA GLU A 70 13.01 -12.87 0.57
C GLU A 70 13.08 -13.97 -0.49
N LYS A 71 12.04 -14.09 -1.33
CA LYS A 71 11.96 -15.00 -2.48
C LYS A 71 12.47 -16.42 -2.17
N PRO A 72 11.87 -17.12 -1.18
CA PRO A 72 12.34 -18.44 -0.78
C PRO A 72 12.08 -19.48 -1.87
N GLU A 73 13.05 -20.37 -2.11
CA GLU A 73 12.85 -21.54 -3.00
C GLU A 73 11.77 -22.50 -2.47
N HIS A 74 11.63 -22.57 -1.15
CA HIS A 74 10.61 -23.36 -0.46
C HIS A 74 9.84 -22.46 0.53
N PRO A 75 8.79 -21.77 0.07
CA PRO A 75 7.99 -20.87 0.88
C PRO A 75 7.38 -21.58 2.10
N ALA A 76 7.56 -20.99 3.29
CA ALA A 76 6.97 -21.52 4.53
C ALA A 76 5.45 -21.27 4.63
N SER A 77 4.94 -20.32 3.85
CA SER A 77 3.51 -20.02 3.74
C SER A 77 3.19 -19.38 2.38
N ASN A 78 1.90 -19.20 2.10
CA ASN A 78 1.40 -18.49 0.92
C ASN A 78 1.16 -16.99 1.17
N TYR A 79 1.67 -16.43 2.27
CA TYR A 79 1.50 -15.01 2.59
C TYR A 79 2.71 -14.20 2.15
N ALA A 80 2.54 -13.49 1.05
CA ALA A 80 3.50 -12.50 0.57
C ALA A 80 3.34 -11.19 1.34
N VAL A 81 4.45 -10.53 1.65
CA VAL A 81 4.49 -9.16 2.14
C VAL A 81 4.32 -8.22 0.94
N THR A 82 3.25 -7.43 0.96
CA THR A 82 2.93 -6.49 -0.13
C THR A 82 3.90 -5.31 -0.15
N GLY A 83 3.91 -4.54 -1.26
CA GLY A 83 4.70 -3.32 -1.42
C GLY A 83 4.22 -2.09 -0.62
N LEU A 84 3.77 -2.27 0.62
CA LEU A 84 3.32 -1.19 1.50
C LEU A 84 3.81 -1.43 2.92
N TYR A 85 4.53 -0.44 3.46
CA TYR A 85 5.27 -0.55 4.71
C TYR A 85 5.12 0.74 5.52
N PHE A 86 4.93 0.61 6.82
CA PHE A 86 4.98 1.71 7.78
C PHE A 86 6.12 1.44 8.77
N TYR A 87 6.93 2.44 9.05
CA TYR A 87 8.04 2.32 9.98
C TYR A 87 8.10 3.53 10.91
N ASP A 88 8.58 3.28 12.12
CA ASP A 88 8.97 4.31 13.07
C ASP A 88 10.28 5.02 12.68
N GLU A 89 10.73 5.96 13.52
CA GLU A 89 11.91 6.79 13.30
C GLU A 89 13.22 6.00 13.13
N ARG A 90 13.25 4.72 13.56
CA ARG A 90 14.47 3.88 13.54
C ARG A 90 14.78 3.35 12.15
N VAL A 91 13.87 3.52 11.18
CA VAL A 91 13.96 2.92 9.84
C VAL A 91 15.25 3.27 9.10
N VAL A 92 15.71 4.53 9.22
CA VAL A 92 16.94 4.99 8.57
C VAL A 92 18.16 4.30 9.19
N GLU A 93 18.21 4.24 10.51
CA GLU A 93 19.31 3.60 11.24
C GLU A 93 19.36 2.09 11.03
N PHE A 94 18.20 1.45 10.85
CA PHE A 94 18.16 0.03 10.50
C PHE A 94 18.58 -0.18 9.03
N ALA A 95 18.10 0.66 8.11
CA ALA A 95 18.45 0.59 6.70
C ALA A 95 19.96 0.74 6.46
N LYS A 96 20.66 1.58 7.24
CA LYS A 96 22.14 1.74 7.18
C LYS A 96 22.92 0.47 7.55
N ARG A 97 22.32 -0.47 8.27
CA ARG A 97 22.97 -1.72 8.72
C ARG A 97 22.78 -2.87 7.74
N ILE A 98 21.86 -2.73 6.78
CA ILE A 98 21.58 -3.75 5.77
C ILE A 98 22.81 -3.92 4.88
N LYS A 99 23.14 -5.18 4.60
CA LYS A 99 24.22 -5.53 3.67
C LYS A 99 23.60 -5.98 2.34
N PRO A 100 24.29 -5.77 1.21
CA PRO A 100 23.82 -6.28 -0.07
C PRO A 100 23.57 -7.79 -0.03
N SER A 101 22.45 -8.22 -0.60
CA SER A 101 22.10 -9.64 -0.76
C SER A 101 23.01 -10.33 -1.79
N ALA A 102 22.80 -11.63 -2.01
CA ALA A 102 23.47 -12.35 -3.10
C ALA A 102 23.18 -11.75 -4.49
N ARG A 103 22.12 -10.95 -4.62
CA ARG A 103 21.76 -10.21 -5.84
C ARG A 103 22.41 -8.82 -5.92
N GLY A 104 23.11 -8.39 -4.87
CA GLY A 104 23.70 -7.07 -4.78
C GLY A 104 22.71 -5.96 -4.37
N GLU A 105 21.53 -6.33 -3.87
CA GLU A 105 20.45 -5.39 -3.50
C GLU A 105 20.37 -5.21 -1.98
N LEU A 106 19.92 -4.04 -1.51
CA LEU A 106 19.56 -3.82 -0.11
C LEU A 106 18.09 -4.19 0.07
N GLU A 107 17.85 -5.39 0.60
CA GLU A 107 16.51 -5.98 0.62
C GLU A 107 15.63 -5.35 1.71
N ILE A 108 14.41 -4.96 1.35
CA ILE A 108 13.40 -4.49 2.33
C ILE A 108 13.03 -5.61 3.31
N THR A 109 13.12 -6.87 2.89
CA THR A 109 12.87 -8.04 3.74
C THR A 109 13.91 -8.19 4.85
N ASP A 110 15.16 -7.76 4.62
CA ASP A 110 16.17 -7.74 5.68
C ASP A 110 15.86 -6.65 6.72
N LEU A 111 15.37 -5.48 6.27
CA LEU A 111 14.87 -4.43 7.16
C LEU A 111 13.72 -4.97 8.04
N ASN A 112 12.72 -5.60 7.42
CA ASN A 112 11.59 -6.19 8.11
C ASN A 112 12.03 -7.26 9.11
N ARG A 113 13.03 -8.08 8.77
CA ARG A 113 13.58 -9.08 9.68
C ARG A 113 14.20 -8.45 10.93
N MET A 114 14.89 -7.33 10.81
CA MET A 114 15.44 -6.63 11.98
C MET A 114 14.34 -6.19 12.96
N TYR A 115 13.21 -5.66 12.46
CA TYR A 115 12.04 -5.36 13.29
C TYR A 115 11.40 -6.63 13.87
N LEU A 116 11.39 -7.74 13.13
CA LEU A 116 10.86 -9.02 13.59
C LEU A 116 11.69 -9.60 14.75
N GLU A 117 13.02 -9.56 14.62
CA GLU A 117 13.97 -10.04 15.64
C GLU A 117 13.91 -9.19 16.92
N ASP A 118 13.66 -7.88 16.79
CA ASP A 118 13.39 -6.94 17.89
C ASP A 118 11.97 -7.11 18.49
N GLY A 119 11.11 -7.93 17.87
CA GLY A 119 9.73 -8.15 18.32
C GLY A 119 8.79 -6.96 18.05
N SER A 120 9.21 -6.00 17.23
CA SER A 120 8.49 -4.77 16.90
C SER A 120 7.93 -4.76 15.45
N LEU A 121 7.94 -5.90 14.74
CA LEU A 121 7.24 -6.07 13.46
C LEU A 121 5.79 -6.51 13.67
N ASN A 122 4.86 -5.68 13.21
CA ASN A 122 3.43 -5.98 13.14
C ASN A 122 3.06 -6.44 11.73
N VAL A 123 2.59 -7.67 11.58
CA VAL A 123 2.10 -8.18 10.30
C VAL A 123 0.58 -8.20 10.29
N ARG A 124 -0.02 -7.42 9.39
CA ARG A 124 -1.49 -7.35 9.22
C ARG A 124 -1.91 -8.04 7.94
N THR A 125 -2.82 -9.00 8.01
CA THR A 125 -3.30 -9.69 6.82
C THR A 125 -4.40 -8.90 6.11
N LEU A 126 -4.22 -8.64 4.82
CA LEU A 126 -5.28 -8.17 3.93
C LEU A 126 -6.08 -9.39 3.46
N GLY A 127 -7.27 -9.58 4.05
CA GLY A 127 -8.12 -10.72 3.73
C GLY A 127 -8.71 -10.67 2.31
N ARG A 128 -9.42 -11.74 1.93
CA ARG A 128 -10.04 -11.95 0.60
C ARG A 128 -10.95 -10.84 0.04
N GLY A 129 -11.32 -9.86 0.85
CA GLY A 129 -12.12 -8.69 0.42
C GLY A 129 -11.28 -7.55 -0.14
N TYR A 130 -9.96 -7.67 -0.07
CA TYR A 130 -9.01 -6.77 -0.71
C TYR A 130 -8.53 -7.38 -2.03
N ALA A 131 -8.18 -6.52 -2.97
CA ALA A 131 -7.35 -6.86 -4.12
C ALA A 131 -6.01 -6.15 -3.94
N TRP A 132 -4.93 -6.93 -4.04
CA TRP A 132 -3.58 -6.44 -4.21
C TRP A 132 -3.06 -6.95 -5.55
N LEU A 133 -2.59 -6.02 -6.38
CA LEU A 133 -2.11 -6.31 -7.73
C LEU A 133 -0.73 -5.67 -7.88
N ASP A 134 0.28 -6.50 -8.15
CA ASP A 134 1.62 -6.08 -8.56
C ASP A 134 1.68 -6.06 -10.09
N THR A 135 2.16 -4.96 -10.68
CA THR A 135 2.17 -4.75 -12.14
C THR A 135 3.54 -5.00 -12.79
N GLY A 136 4.40 -5.80 -12.15
CA GLY A 136 5.76 -6.10 -12.63
C GLY A 136 5.89 -6.88 -13.95
N THR A 137 4.80 -7.48 -14.47
CA THR A 137 4.79 -8.15 -15.79
C THR A 137 3.69 -7.60 -16.71
N MET A 138 3.85 -7.77 -18.03
CA MET A 138 2.84 -7.33 -19.01
C MET A 138 1.47 -7.97 -18.78
N ASP A 139 1.45 -9.26 -18.42
CA ASP A 139 0.21 -9.98 -18.10
C ASP A 139 -0.44 -9.42 -16.82
N SER A 140 0.35 -9.23 -15.75
CA SER A 140 -0.15 -8.66 -14.49
C SER A 140 -0.67 -7.21 -14.65
N LEU A 141 -0.02 -6.41 -15.49
CA LEU A 141 -0.46 -5.06 -15.82
C LEU A 141 -1.80 -5.07 -16.58
N TYR A 142 -1.96 -6.00 -17.53
CA TYR A 142 -3.22 -6.18 -18.25
C TYR A 142 -4.34 -6.61 -17.32
N GLU A 143 -4.09 -7.59 -16.45
CA GLU A 143 -5.04 -8.07 -15.44
C GLU A 143 -5.47 -6.95 -14.48
N ALA A 144 -4.51 -6.13 -14.03
CA ALA A 144 -4.82 -4.96 -13.20
C ALA A 144 -5.71 -3.95 -13.92
N GLY A 145 -5.45 -3.69 -15.20
CA GLY A 145 -6.30 -2.85 -16.04
C GLY A 145 -7.72 -3.41 -16.19
N GLU A 146 -7.86 -4.71 -16.41
CA GLU A 146 -9.16 -5.39 -16.49
C GLU A 146 -9.93 -5.33 -15.17
N PHE A 147 -9.25 -5.53 -14.04
CA PHE A 147 -9.82 -5.41 -12.70
C PHE A 147 -10.39 -4.00 -12.48
N VAL A 148 -9.55 -2.97 -12.63
CA VAL A 148 -9.95 -1.56 -12.43
C VAL A 148 -11.12 -1.22 -13.36
N ARG A 149 -11.05 -1.58 -14.64
CA ARG A 149 -12.12 -1.32 -15.60
C ARG A 149 -13.44 -1.98 -15.18
N THR A 150 -13.38 -3.22 -14.72
CA THR A 150 -14.56 -3.99 -14.31
C THR A 150 -15.22 -3.38 -13.08
N VAL A 151 -14.44 -3.05 -12.06
CA VAL A 151 -14.95 -2.42 -10.83
C VAL A 151 -15.56 -1.06 -11.14
N GLN A 152 -14.86 -0.19 -11.89
CA GLN A 152 -15.38 1.13 -12.23
C GLN A 152 -16.67 1.07 -13.05
N ARG A 153 -16.79 0.10 -13.97
CA ARG A 153 -18.04 -0.10 -14.74
C ARG A 153 -19.19 -0.59 -13.88
N ALA A 154 -18.92 -1.50 -12.95
CA ALA A 154 -19.94 -2.05 -12.08
C ALA A 154 -20.47 -1.00 -11.08
N GLN A 155 -19.60 -0.12 -10.59
CA GLN A 155 -19.95 0.91 -9.60
C GLN A 155 -20.38 2.23 -10.22
N GLY A 156 -19.96 2.52 -11.46
CA GLY A 156 -20.12 3.84 -12.08
C GLY A 156 -19.22 4.91 -11.46
N LEU A 157 -18.25 4.52 -10.62
CA LEU A 157 -17.33 5.40 -9.91
C LEU A 157 -15.88 5.03 -10.25
N PRO A 158 -15.01 6.01 -10.52
CA PRO A 158 -13.59 5.76 -10.73
C PRO A 158 -12.86 5.38 -9.42
N ILE A 159 -11.66 4.82 -9.54
CA ILE A 159 -10.80 4.41 -8.41
C ILE A 159 -9.57 5.32 -8.36
N ALA A 160 -9.10 5.63 -7.16
CA ALA A 160 -7.85 6.37 -6.90
C ALA A 160 -7.81 7.77 -7.55
N ILE A 161 -8.91 8.53 -7.44
CA ILE A 161 -8.98 9.92 -7.87
C ILE A 161 -8.37 10.82 -6.80
N VAL A 162 -7.19 11.39 -7.08
CA VAL A 162 -6.39 12.10 -6.07
C VAL A 162 -7.05 13.41 -5.62
N GLU A 163 -7.74 14.11 -6.51
CA GLU A 163 -8.45 15.36 -6.21
C GLU A 163 -9.70 15.11 -5.37
N GLU A 164 -10.41 14.01 -5.62
CA GLU A 164 -11.54 13.57 -4.80
C GLU A 164 -11.05 13.20 -3.39
N ILE A 165 -9.98 12.40 -3.28
CA ILE A 165 -9.35 12.06 -2.00
C ILE A 165 -8.92 13.33 -1.27
N ALA A 166 -8.29 14.29 -1.95
CA ALA A 166 -7.86 15.55 -1.35
C ALA A 166 -9.05 16.38 -0.84
N TYR A 167 -10.12 16.47 -1.62
CA TYR A 167 -11.34 17.19 -1.24
C TYR A 167 -12.04 16.54 -0.05
N GLU A 168 -12.16 15.20 -0.02
CA GLU A 168 -12.72 14.44 1.09
C GLU A 168 -11.95 14.64 2.40
N ASN A 169 -10.61 14.74 2.32
CA ASN A 169 -9.77 14.99 3.48
C ASN A 169 -9.70 16.48 3.85
N GLY A 170 -10.38 17.36 3.11
CA GLY A 170 -10.38 18.81 3.34
C GLY A 170 -9.05 19.49 3.02
N TRP A 171 -8.20 18.86 2.18
CA TRP A 171 -6.92 19.42 1.76
C TRP A 171 -7.06 20.48 0.67
N ILE A 172 -8.15 20.41 -0.11
CA ILE A 172 -8.50 21.39 -1.13
C ILE A 172 -9.94 21.87 -0.96
N SER A 173 -10.22 23.08 -1.42
CA SER A 173 -11.57 23.63 -1.44
C SER A 173 -12.40 23.07 -2.60
N LYS A 174 -13.71 23.32 -2.55
CA LYS A 174 -14.62 22.99 -3.66
C LYS A 174 -14.23 23.73 -4.95
N GLU A 175 -13.78 24.97 -4.83
CA GLU A 175 -13.34 25.80 -5.95
C GLU A 175 -12.10 25.19 -6.62
N GLU A 176 -11.11 24.75 -5.84
CA GLU A 176 -9.91 24.07 -6.36
C GLU A 176 -10.23 22.73 -7.05
N LEU A 177 -11.22 21.99 -6.52
CA LEU A 177 -11.74 20.78 -7.17
C LEU A 177 -12.41 21.10 -8.52
N LEU A 178 -13.19 22.17 -8.58
CA LEU A 178 -13.83 22.63 -9.82
C LEU A 178 -12.81 23.12 -10.85
N GLU A 179 -11.76 23.83 -10.43
CA GLU A 179 -10.66 24.22 -11.32
C GLU A 179 -9.97 22.99 -11.94
N SER A 180 -9.75 21.95 -11.14
CA SER A 180 -9.22 20.67 -11.62
C SER A 180 -10.18 20.03 -12.63
N ALA A 181 -11.48 19.98 -12.32
CA ALA A 181 -12.50 19.48 -13.24
C ALA A 181 -12.51 20.22 -14.59
N GLU A 182 -12.33 21.54 -14.58
CA GLU A 182 -12.25 22.36 -15.80
C GLU A 182 -11.01 22.04 -16.64
N ARG A 183 -9.84 21.80 -16.04
CA ARG A 183 -8.61 21.39 -16.75
C ARG A 183 -8.80 20.07 -17.50
N TYR A 184 -9.55 19.13 -16.91
CA TYR A 184 -9.91 17.85 -17.55
C TYR A 184 -11.09 17.96 -18.52
N GLY A 185 -11.75 19.11 -18.59
CA GLY A 185 -12.77 19.47 -19.56
C GLY A 185 -13.94 18.48 -19.64
N LYS A 186 -14.26 18.03 -20.86
CA LYS A 186 -15.39 17.13 -21.13
C LYS A 186 -15.06 15.63 -20.92
N SER A 187 -13.90 15.31 -20.37
CA SER A 187 -13.52 13.92 -20.13
C SER A 187 -14.40 13.27 -19.06
N PRO A 188 -14.51 11.92 -19.03
CA PRO A 188 -15.18 11.23 -17.93
C PRO A 188 -14.60 11.59 -16.56
N TYR A 189 -13.29 11.85 -16.48
CA TYR A 189 -12.60 12.27 -15.26
C TYR A 189 -13.07 13.65 -14.80
N GLY A 190 -13.04 14.66 -15.68
CA GLY A 190 -13.51 16.01 -15.36
C GLY A 190 -15.00 16.05 -14.99
N LYS A 191 -15.82 15.23 -15.67
CA LYS A 191 -17.22 15.06 -15.30
C LYS A 191 -17.38 14.49 -13.89
N HIS A 192 -16.62 13.46 -13.52
CA HIS A 192 -16.65 12.89 -12.17
C HIS A 192 -16.29 13.91 -11.10
N LEU A 193 -15.18 14.65 -11.27
CA LEU A 193 -14.78 15.70 -10.32
C LEU A 193 -15.87 16.75 -10.12
N LYS A 194 -16.53 17.16 -11.21
CA LYS A 194 -17.67 18.08 -11.14
C LYS A 194 -18.86 17.48 -10.40
N ASP A 195 -19.18 16.22 -10.66
CA ASP A 195 -20.28 15.51 -9.98
C ASP A 195 -20.01 15.35 -8.48
N VAL A 196 -18.74 15.15 -8.06
CA VAL A 196 -18.30 15.20 -6.65
C VAL A 196 -18.48 16.59 -6.05
N ALA A 197 -17.98 17.65 -6.71
CA ALA A 197 -18.10 19.03 -6.23
C ALA A 197 -19.56 19.51 -6.10
N GLU A 198 -20.46 18.99 -6.95
CA GLU A 198 -21.90 19.25 -6.94
C GLU A 198 -22.67 18.35 -5.94
N GLY A 199 -22.00 17.42 -5.26
CA GLY A 199 -22.61 16.54 -4.25
C GLY A 199 -23.48 15.43 -4.83
N LYS A 200 -23.32 15.07 -6.11
CA LYS A 200 -24.03 13.95 -6.74
C LYS A 200 -23.43 12.60 -6.36
N VAL A 201 -22.12 12.58 -6.14
CA VAL A 201 -21.42 11.44 -5.53
C VAL A 201 -21.40 11.71 -4.03
N VAL A 202 -22.29 11.05 -3.28
CA VAL A 202 -22.34 11.14 -1.83
C VAL A 202 -21.54 9.99 -1.24
N ILE A 203 -20.39 10.32 -0.67
CA ILE A 203 -19.55 9.34 0.03
C ILE A 203 -19.95 9.38 1.49
N VAL A 204 -20.64 8.34 1.92
CA VAL A 204 -21.03 8.15 3.31
C VAL A 204 -19.88 7.40 3.99
N PRO A 205 -19.18 8.00 4.97
CA PRO A 205 -18.17 7.29 5.74
C PRO A 205 -18.80 6.08 6.42
N ASN A 206 -18.26 4.89 6.16
CA ASN A 206 -18.50 3.75 7.04
C ASN A 206 -17.51 3.87 8.19
N ASP A 207 -17.93 4.50 9.29
CA ASP A 207 -17.17 4.61 10.54
C ASP A 207 -17.11 3.33 11.37
#